data_AF-A0A6M1YH41-F1
#
_entry.id   AF-A0A6M1YH41-F1
#
_cell.length_a   1.000
_cell.length_b   1.000
_cell.length_c   1.000
_cell.angle_alpha   90.00
_cell.angle_beta   90.00
_cell.angle_gamma   90.00
#
_symmetry.space_group_name_H-M   'P 1'
#
loop_
_entity.id
_entity.type
_entity.pdbx_description
1 polymer ?
#
loop_
_entity_poly.entity_id
_entity_poly.type
_entity_poly.pdbx_seq_one_letter_code
_entity_poly.pdbx_strand_id
1 'polypeptide(L)'
;MPSNKHALTAALEFLHEPKVLYDLGCGFGLSSLFFAKKMPPCKVIGVENALFPFLIAKLLSLFVPNLTIRFKNFLNFKPKDADAIYLYLCPSLMQKIDLTDFKNITVISNTFGFNATNPKHKKRLNDFYKSTLYVYSF
;
A
#
# COMPACT_ATOMS: atom_id res chain seq x y z
N MET A 1 -7.61 -0.69 -11.08
CA MET A 1 -8.21 -1.94 -10.57
C MET A 1 -8.00 -1.99 -9.07
N PRO A 2 -9.00 -2.39 -8.27
CA PRO A 2 -8.81 -2.55 -6.81
C PRO A 2 -8.05 -3.84 -6.49
N SER A 3 -7.28 -3.86 -5.40
CA SER A 3 -6.64 -5.08 -4.91
C SER A 3 -7.68 -6.13 -4.55
N ASN A 4 -7.45 -7.39 -4.94
CA ASN A 4 -8.32 -8.48 -4.51
C ASN A 4 -7.96 -8.96 -3.08
N LYS A 5 -8.89 -9.68 -2.44
CA LYS A 5 -8.70 -10.17 -1.07
C LYS A 5 -7.53 -11.16 -0.95
N HIS A 6 -7.25 -11.99 -1.94
CA HIS A 6 -6.14 -12.94 -1.89
C HIS A 6 -4.78 -12.23 -1.83
N ALA A 7 -4.59 -11.18 -2.62
CA ALA A 7 -3.40 -10.35 -2.62
C ALA A 7 -3.23 -9.57 -1.32
N LEU A 8 -4.33 -9.05 -0.77
CA LEU A 8 -4.28 -8.35 0.51
C LEU A 8 -3.97 -9.30 1.67
N THR A 9 -4.57 -10.49 1.70
CA THR A 9 -4.25 -11.52 2.71
C THR A 9 -2.80 -11.98 2.59
N ALA A 10 -2.32 -12.24 1.38
CA ALA A 10 -0.92 -12.63 1.17
C ALA A 10 0.05 -11.50 1.52
N ALA A 11 -0.34 -10.22 1.35
CA ALA A 11 0.46 -9.09 1.79
C ALA A 11 0.57 -9.03 3.32
N LEU A 12 -0.50 -9.36 4.07
CA LEU A 12 -0.45 -9.41 5.54
C LEU A 12 0.63 -10.36 6.06
N GLU A 13 0.89 -11.47 5.38
CA GLU A 13 1.95 -12.42 5.78
C GLU A 13 3.36 -11.79 5.80
N PHE A 14 3.57 -10.74 5.01
CA PHE A 14 4.85 -10.03 4.93
C PHE A 14 4.83 -8.70 5.71
N LEU A 15 3.69 -8.30 6.27
CA LEU A 15 3.57 -7.13 7.13
C LEU A 15 3.77 -7.58 8.59
N HIS A 16 5.02 -7.49 9.06
CA HIS A 16 5.42 -7.89 10.41
C HIS A 16 4.93 -6.89 11.49
N GLU A 17 3.62 -6.80 11.68
CA GLU A 17 2.97 -5.94 12.69
C GLU A 17 3.48 -4.48 12.69
N PRO A 18 3.43 -3.78 11.54
CA PRO A 18 3.88 -2.40 11.48
C PRO A 18 3.03 -1.51 12.40
N LYS A 19 3.64 -0.52 13.06
CA LYS A 19 2.88 0.49 13.83
C LYS A 19 2.21 1.48 12.88
N VAL A 20 2.86 1.80 11.76
CA VAL A 20 2.34 2.69 10.71
C VAL A 20 2.49 2.06 9.34
N LEU A 21 1.36 1.79 8.68
CA LEU A 21 1.29 1.32 7.29
C LEU A 21 0.76 2.43 6.39
N TYR A 22 1.50 2.74 5.33
CA TYR A 22 1.01 3.60 4.25
C TYR A 22 0.50 2.78 3.07
N ASP A 23 -0.64 3.19 2.51
CA ASP A 23 -1.19 2.65 1.27
C ASP A 23 -1.18 3.78 0.23
N LEU A 24 -0.15 3.80 -0.63
CA LEU A 24 0.05 4.90 -1.60
C LEU A 24 -0.69 4.61 -2.90
N GLY A 25 -1.60 5.50 -3.27
CA GLY A 25 -2.56 5.29 -4.36
C GLY A 25 -3.70 4.37 -3.94
N CYS A 26 -4.27 4.62 -2.75
CA CYS A 26 -5.25 3.72 -2.15
C CYS A 26 -6.60 3.65 -2.89
N GLY A 27 -6.84 4.51 -3.88
CA GLY A 27 -8.07 4.56 -4.66
C GLY A 27 -9.29 4.77 -3.77
N PHE A 28 -10.28 3.88 -3.89
CA PHE A 28 -11.48 3.89 -3.05
C PHE A 28 -11.24 3.46 -1.59
N GLY A 29 -9.99 3.23 -1.19
CA GLY A 29 -9.61 2.92 0.19
C GLY A 29 -9.93 1.49 0.64
N LEU A 30 -10.30 0.59 -0.28
CA LEU A 30 -10.69 -0.79 0.06
C LEU A 30 -9.51 -1.60 0.64
N SER A 31 -8.31 -1.44 0.10
CA SER A 31 -7.08 -2.03 0.63
C SER A 31 -6.75 -1.46 2.00
N SER A 32 -6.77 -0.13 2.16
CA SER A 32 -6.50 0.53 3.44
C SER A 32 -7.50 0.09 4.52
N LEU A 33 -8.78 0.00 4.17
CA LEU A 33 -9.85 -0.50 5.04
C LEU A 33 -9.63 -1.95 5.47
N PHE A 34 -9.21 -2.80 4.53
CA PHE A 34 -8.90 -4.19 4.82
C PHE A 34 -7.75 -4.29 5.82
N PHE A 35 -6.65 -3.58 5.59
CA PHE A 35 -5.49 -3.59 6.48
C PHE A 35 -5.84 -3.04 7.87
N ALA A 36 -6.57 -1.92 7.94
CA ALA A 36 -6.96 -1.31 9.20
C ALA A 36 -7.82 -2.25 10.06
N LYS A 37 -8.75 -2.99 9.43
CA LYS A 37 -9.59 -3.98 10.12
C LYS A 37 -8.81 -5.23 10.55
N LYS A 38 -7.79 -5.64 9.80
CA LYS A 38 -7.01 -6.86 10.08
C LYS A 38 -5.83 -6.63 11.04
N MET A 39 -5.38 -5.39 11.16
CA MET A 39 -4.32 -5.00 12.10
C MET A 39 -4.80 -3.82 12.97
N PRO A 40 -5.72 -4.04 13.92
CA PRO A 40 -6.25 -2.97 14.77
C PRO A 40 -5.18 -2.12 15.50
N PRO A 41 -4.03 -2.66 15.95
CA PRO A 41 -2.95 -1.87 16.53
C PRO A 41 -2.18 -0.99 15.53
N CYS A 42 -2.27 -1.30 14.23
CA CYS A 42 -1.57 -0.58 13.17
C CYS A 42 -2.36 0.67 12.77
N LYS A 43 -1.68 1.82 12.72
CA LYS A 43 -2.21 3.03 12.09
C LYS A 43 -2.06 2.93 10.59
N VAL A 44 -3.17 2.86 9.88
CA VAL A 44 -3.19 2.77 8.41
C VAL A 44 -3.48 4.14 7.80
N ILE A 45 -2.61 4.57 6.88
CA ILE A 45 -2.71 5.86 6.20
C ILE A 45 -2.83 5.63 4.68
N GLY A 46 -4.04 5.81 4.15
CA GLY A 46 -4.27 5.82 2.71
C GLY A 46 -3.94 7.19 2.10
N VAL A 47 -3.21 7.21 0.99
CA VAL A 47 -2.87 8.44 0.26
C VAL A 47 -3.44 8.34 -1.15
N GLU A 48 -4.25 9.33 -1.53
CA GLU A 48 -4.90 9.40 -2.83
C GLU A 48 -4.90 10.85 -3.35
N ASN A 49 -4.74 11.02 -4.67
CA ASN A 49 -4.73 12.33 -5.33
C ASN A 49 -5.95 12.56 -6.24
N ALA A 50 -6.72 11.53 -6.55
CA ALA A 50 -7.98 11.64 -7.26
C ALA A 50 -9.13 11.98 -6.30
N LEU A 51 -9.81 13.10 -6.56
CA LEU A 51 -10.82 13.64 -5.65
C LEU A 51 -11.97 12.65 -5.40
N PHE A 52 -12.50 12.02 -6.46
CA PHE A 52 -13.64 11.12 -6.33
C PHE A 52 -13.32 9.84 -5.51
N PRO A 53 -12.25 9.07 -5.82
CA PRO A 53 -11.84 7.95 -4.97
C PRO A 53 -11.51 8.38 -3.53
N PHE A 54 -10.85 9.54 -3.36
CA PHE A 54 -10.54 10.09 -2.04
C PHE A 54 -11.80 10.32 -1.19
N LEU A 55 -12.86 10.91 -1.74
CA LEU A 55 -14.09 11.19 -0.99
C LEU A 55 -14.73 9.89 -0.47
N ILE A 56 -14.78 8.85 -1.32
CA ILE A 56 -15.31 7.54 -0.93
C ILE A 56 -14.42 6.90 0.14
N ALA A 57 -13.11 6.89 -0.05
CA ALA A 57 -12.17 6.37 0.94
C ALA A 57 -12.29 7.11 2.29
N LYS A 58 -12.43 8.44 2.24
CA LYS A 58 -12.58 9.29 3.41
C LYS A 58 -13.86 8.96 4.18
N LEU A 59 -14.98 8.76 3.49
CA LEU A 59 -16.24 8.33 4.11
C LEU A 59 -16.08 6.95 4.78
N LEU A 60 -15.46 5.98 4.11
CA LEU A 60 -15.20 4.66 4.68
C LEU A 60 -14.30 4.72 5.93
N SER A 61 -13.36 5.66 5.96
CA SER A 61 -12.44 5.84 7.10
C SER A 61 -13.12 6.36 8.37
N LEU A 62 -14.26 7.05 8.28
CA LEU A 62 -14.97 7.56 9.46
C LEU A 62 -15.47 6.43 10.38
N PHE A 63 -15.63 5.22 9.86
CA PHE A 63 -16.10 4.06 10.60
C PHE A 63 -14.98 3.17 11.14
N VAL A 64 -13.70 3.54 10.93
CA VAL A 64 -12.54 2.75 11.34
C VAL A 64 -11.48 3.63 12.00
N PRO A 65 -11.29 3.53 13.33
CA PRO A 65 -10.56 4.53 14.11
C PRO A 65 -9.06 4.60 13.82
N ASN A 66 -8.47 3.49 13.36
CA ASN A 66 -7.06 3.41 13.00
C ASN A 66 -6.80 3.67 11.50
N LEU A 67 -7.82 4.07 10.73
CA LEU A 67 -7.69 4.41 9.31
C LEU A 67 -7.77 5.93 9.10
N THR A 68 -6.78 6.49 8.42
CA THR A 68 -6.77 7.89 7.98
C THR A 68 -6.55 7.98 6.48
N ILE A 69 -7.37 8.75 5.77
CA ILE A 69 -7.16 9.04 4.35
C ILE A 69 -6.67 10.47 4.18
N ARG A 70 -5.61 10.65 3.38
CA ARG A 70 -4.99 11.93 3.06
C ARG A 70 -5.11 12.22 1.55
N PHE A 71 -5.67 13.38 1.22
CA PHE A 71 -5.70 13.89 -0.15
C PHE A 71 -4.35 14.52 -0.49
N LYS A 72 -3.43 13.76 -1.07
CA LYS A 72 -2.08 14.21 -1.42
C LYS A 72 -1.56 13.48 -2.65
N ASN A 73 -0.70 14.16 -3.41
CA ASN A 73 0.11 13.49 -4.42
C ASN A 73 1.25 12.74 -3.72
N PHE A 74 1.20 11.40 -3.73
CA PHE A 74 2.22 10.56 -3.11
C PHE A 74 3.61 10.69 -3.75
N LEU A 75 3.71 11.13 -5.02
CA LEU A 75 5.00 11.37 -5.67
C LEU A 75 5.77 12.53 -5.01
N ASN A 76 5.06 13.47 -4.38
CA ASN A 76 5.64 14.62 -3.68
C ASN A 76 5.55 14.47 -2.15
N PHE A 77 5.04 13.35 -1.66
CA PHE A 77 4.79 13.12 -0.24
C PHE A 77 5.65 11.98 0.27
N LYS A 78 6.51 12.28 1.25
CA LYS A 78 7.43 11.32 1.86
C LYS A 78 6.85 10.81 3.19
N PRO A 79 6.51 9.51 3.31
CA PRO A 79 5.97 8.94 4.54
C PRO A 79 7.11 8.63 5.52
N LYS A 80 7.68 9.67 6.14
CA LYS A 80 8.85 9.55 7.03
C LYS A 80 8.63 8.70 8.29
N ASP A 81 7.37 8.54 8.70
CA ASP A 81 6.94 7.75 9.86
C ASP A 81 6.44 6.35 9.49
N ALA A 82 6.61 5.91 8.23
CA ALA A 82 6.19 4.57 7.82
C ALA A 82 7.11 3.48 8.39
N ASP A 83 6.52 2.41 8.91
CA ASP A 83 7.24 1.13 9.11
C ASP A 83 7.06 0.22 7.87
N ALA A 84 5.91 0.35 7.22
CA ALA A 84 5.58 -0.40 6.01
C ALA A 84 4.83 0.45 4.98
N ILE A 85 4.99 0.09 3.72
CA ILE A 85 4.28 0.68 2.58
C ILE A 85 3.67 -0.43 1.72
N TYR A 86 2.40 -0.30 1.38
CA TYR A 86 1.71 -1.09 0.37
C TYR A 86 1.49 -0.25 -0.89
N LEU A 87 1.76 -0.84 -2.05
CA LEU A 87 1.61 -0.22 -3.35
C LEU A 87 0.80 -1.14 -4.27
N TYR A 88 -0.22 -0.60 -4.92
CA TYR A 88 -0.84 -1.23 -6.08
C TYR A 88 -1.08 -0.18 -7.16
N LEU A 89 0.01 0.18 -7.86
CA LEU A 89 0.05 1.28 -8.82
C LEU A 89 0.18 0.75 -10.25
N CYS A 90 0.09 1.62 -11.25
CA CYS A 90 0.39 1.27 -12.64
C CYS A 90 1.90 1.40 -12.94
N PRO A 91 2.42 0.75 -14.01
CA PRO A 91 3.84 0.78 -14.35
C PRO A 91 4.43 2.19 -14.50
N SER A 92 3.68 3.12 -15.07
CA SER A 92 4.13 4.50 -15.30
C SER A 92 4.29 5.30 -14.01
N LEU A 93 3.55 4.95 -12.95
CA LEU A 93 3.71 5.55 -11.63
C LEU A 93 4.86 4.90 -10.87
N MET A 94 5.02 3.58 -10.98
CA MET A 94 6.12 2.85 -10.33
C MET A 94 7.50 3.38 -10.73
N GLN A 95 7.68 3.84 -11.98
CA GLN A 95 8.93 4.44 -12.46
C GLN A 95 9.23 5.82 -11.87
N LYS A 96 8.21 6.50 -11.31
CA LYS A 96 8.33 7.85 -10.75
C LYS A 96 8.55 7.84 -9.24
N ILE A 97 8.49 6.68 -8.61
CA ILE A 97 8.71 6.55 -7.17
C ILE A 97 10.20 6.60 -6.90
N ASP A 98 10.61 7.58 -6.13
CA ASP A 98 11.95 7.66 -5.58
C ASP A 98 12.03 6.78 -4.32
N LEU A 99 12.89 5.76 -4.37
CA LEU A 99 13.11 4.82 -3.27
C LEU A 99 14.22 5.27 -2.31
N THR A 100 14.98 6.32 -2.64
CA THR A 100 16.19 6.71 -1.89
C THR A 100 15.90 7.15 -0.45
N ASP A 101 14.67 7.60 -0.19
CA ASP A 101 14.23 8.02 1.14
C ASP A 101 13.67 6.87 2.00
N PHE A 102 13.44 5.70 1.41
CA PHE A 102 12.99 4.53 2.15
C PHE A 102 14.19 3.96 2.90
N LYS A 103 14.11 3.94 4.23
CA LYS A 103 15.16 3.41 5.12
C LYS A 103 14.52 2.66 6.26
N ASN A 104 14.96 1.42 6.50
CA ASN A 104 14.42 0.52 7.52
C ASN A 104 12.91 0.27 7.38
N ILE A 105 12.40 0.19 6.14
CA ILE A 105 10.96 -0.02 5.89
C ILE A 105 10.71 -1.24 5.01
N THR A 106 9.57 -1.90 5.25
CA THR A 106 9.07 -2.97 4.38
C THR A 106 8.16 -2.38 3.30
N VAL A 107 8.47 -2.61 2.03
CA VAL A 107 7.62 -2.18 0.92
C VAL A 107 7.06 -3.39 0.20
N ILE A 108 5.74 -3.49 0.12
CA ILE A 108 5.01 -4.52 -0.62
C ILE A 108 4.40 -3.87 -1.85
N SER A 109 4.85 -4.28 -3.03
CA SER A 109 4.25 -3.88 -4.29
C SER A 109 3.46 -5.03 -4.92
N ASN A 110 2.21 -4.75 -5.27
CA ASN A 110 1.31 -5.70 -5.92
C ASN A 110 1.40 -5.57 -7.44
N THR A 111 1.56 -6.71 -8.12
CA THR A 111 1.59 -6.91 -9.58
C THR A 111 2.82 -6.37 -10.28
N PHE A 112 3.30 -5.18 -9.91
CA PHE A 112 4.43 -4.52 -10.56
C PHE A 112 5.62 -4.41 -9.61
N GLY A 113 6.79 -4.88 -10.03
CA GLY A 113 8.04 -4.68 -9.29
C GLY A 113 8.71 -3.36 -9.65
N PHE A 114 9.63 -2.91 -8.80
CA PHE A 114 10.56 -1.83 -9.15
C PHE A 114 11.64 -2.37 -10.10
N ASN A 115 11.84 -1.69 -11.23
CA ASN A 115 12.78 -2.16 -12.26
C ASN A 115 14.25 -2.11 -11.80
N ALA A 116 14.61 -1.13 -10.98
CA ALA A 116 15.99 -0.90 -10.53
C ALA A 116 16.34 -1.63 -9.22
N THR A 117 15.42 -2.41 -8.65
CA THR A 117 15.60 -3.01 -7.32
C THR A 117 15.11 -4.44 -7.32
N ASN A 118 15.93 -5.36 -6.81
CA ASN A 118 15.54 -6.75 -6.66
C ASN A 118 14.70 -6.92 -5.38
N PRO A 119 13.54 -7.59 -5.44
CA PRO A 119 12.75 -7.89 -4.27
C PRO A 119 13.46 -8.95 -3.40
N LYS A 120 13.30 -8.83 -2.08
CA LYS A 120 13.72 -9.87 -1.12
C LYS A 120 12.85 -11.11 -1.25
N HIS A 121 11.54 -10.93 -1.49
CA HIS A 121 10.61 -12.02 -1.74
C HIS A 121 9.70 -11.70 -2.94
N LYS A 122 9.41 -12.73 -3.74
CA LYS A 122 8.45 -12.66 -4.84
C LYS A 122 7.45 -13.80 -4.68
N LYS A 123 6.18 -13.46 -4.42
CA LYS A 123 5.10 -14.46 -4.26
C LYS A 123 4.10 -14.30 -5.39
N ARG A 124 4.08 -15.28 -6.31
CA ARG A 124 3.05 -15.34 -7.35
C ARG A 124 1.78 -15.92 -6.74
N LEU A 125 0.66 -15.24 -6.94
CA LEU A 125 -0.64 -15.65 -6.43
C LEU A 125 -1.42 -16.37 -7.53
N ASN A 126 -2.13 -17.42 -7.13
CA ASN A 126 -3.07 -18.12 -8.00
C ASN A 126 -4.45 -17.44 -7.93
N ASP A 127 -4.49 -16.16 -8.28
CA ASP A 127 -5.71 -15.36 -8.35
C ASP A 127 -6.08 -15.04 -9.80
N PHE A 128 -7.25 -14.42 -10.00
CA PHE A 128 -7.77 -14.09 -11.34
C PHE A 128 -6.79 -13.24 -12.16
N TYR A 129 -6.01 -12.37 -11.50
CA TYR A 129 -5.05 -11.48 -12.16
C TYR A 129 -3.64 -12.07 -12.27
N LYS A 130 -3.42 -13.30 -11.76
CA LYS A 130 -2.11 -13.92 -11.56
C LYS A 130 -1.11 -12.95 -10.91
N SER A 131 -1.61 -12.19 -9.93
CA SER A 131 -0.89 -11.12 -9.27
C SER A 131 0.42 -11.64 -8.70
N THR A 132 1.44 -10.79 -8.69
CA THR A 132 2.72 -11.10 -8.05
C THR A 132 2.99 -10.07 -6.98
N LEU A 133 3.16 -10.50 -5.74
CA LEU A 133 3.62 -9.64 -4.66
C LEU A 133 5.15 -9.59 -4.69
N TYR A 134 5.68 -8.38 -4.70
CA TYR A 134 7.09 -8.06 -4.60
C TYR A 134 7.32 -7.42 -3.23
N VAL A 135 8.19 -8.01 -2.42
CA VAL A 135 8.51 -7.54 -1.08
C VAL A 135 9.94 -7.02 -1.07
N TYR A 136 10.12 -5.78 -0.65
CA TYR A 136 11.39 -5.09 -0.55
C TYR A 136 11.65 -4.72 0.90
N SER A 137 12.92 -4.70 1.27
CA SER A 137 13.41 -4.20 2.55
C SER A 137 14.46 -3.16 2.23
N PHE A 138 14.22 -1.92 2.65
CA PHE A 138 15.18 -0.82 2.57
C PHE A 138 15.70 -0.49 3.96
#